data_AF-A0A6L8EFR0-F1
#
_entry.id   AF-A0A6L8EFR0-F1
#
_cell.length_a   1.000
_cell.length_b   1.000
_cell.length_c   1.000
_cell.angle_alpha   90.00
_cell.angle_beta   90.00
_cell.angle_gamma   90.00
#
_symmetry.space_group_name_H-M   'P 1'
#
loop_
_entity.id
_entity.type
_entity.pdbx_description
1 polymer ?
#
loop_
_entity_poly.entity_id
_entity_poly.type
_entity_poly.pdbx_seq_one_letter_code
_entity_poly.pdbx_strand_id
1 'polypeptide(L)'
;MAKSFRLSVLPMALLVLTGQSALALQPDAEEESLALARELDQRERHVEDLRGELGVYHPALQEAYGELGGFYLELEDYEQSVSIYNDALEIARINEGLYSESQLRIIDAMITGNEGLTDWEAVDDLHHFRYHMASRLWELTDRRHLAAIGTWGGWKMRAIRDDLLGDSSWGVQAAIDDAGSVYRRAITALEQEPEARPLDLANLVRGKAELDIYMMRAVANTPYNYFPGTVPRYVNQMRCRMVPAPNGQAVRQCVNVQVENPRFRESQRRNKLTTLTRYSNAINTGIDRLIAIRDRGDGLSIETLAQIDAQIAQLEAENQQYFRRGRRDSLF
;
A
#
# COMPACT_ATOMS: atom_id res chain seq x y z
N MET A 1 -10.06 -2.58 42.77
CA MET A 1 -8.85 -3.42 42.83
C MET A 1 -7.75 -2.65 42.13
N ALA A 2 -6.73 -2.20 42.85
CA ALA A 2 -5.64 -1.42 42.25
C ALA A 2 -4.64 -2.36 41.56
N LYS A 3 -4.28 -2.06 40.31
CA LYS A 3 -3.11 -2.65 39.63
C LYS A 3 -2.11 -1.53 39.38
N SER A 4 -1.00 -1.55 40.13
CA SER A 4 0.15 -0.69 39.88
C SER A 4 0.85 -1.14 38.60
N PHE A 5 0.79 -0.33 37.54
CA PHE A 5 1.72 -0.46 36.42
C PHE A 5 3.09 0.06 36.84
N ARG A 6 4.15 -0.66 36.45
CA ARG A 6 5.54 -0.19 36.53
C ARG A 6 5.95 0.19 35.12
N LEU A 7 6.40 1.44 34.92
CA LEU A 7 7.20 1.75 33.74
C LEU A 7 8.45 0.87 33.76
N SER A 8 8.76 0.26 32.61
CA SER A 8 9.96 -0.55 32.40
C SER A 8 10.74 0.03 31.23
N VAL A 9 11.33 1.21 31.43
CA VAL A 9 12.33 1.76 30.50
C VAL A 9 13.57 0.86 30.58
N LEU A 10 13.94 0.26 29.45
CA LEU A 10 14.95 -0.80 29.37
C LEU A 10 16.08 -0.37 28.43
N PRO A 11 17.22 0.12 28.94
CA PRO A 11 18.34 0.50 28.10
C PRO A 11 19.13 -0.73 27.64
N MET A 12 19.24 -0.93 26.33
CA MET A 12 19.98 -2.03 25.73
C MET A 12 21.45 -1.65 25.52
N ALA A 13 22.35 -2.11 26.38
CA ALA A 13 23.81 -1.96 26.22
C ALA A 13 24.53 -3.28 26.52
N LEU A 14 25.26 -3.83 25.55
CA LEU A 14 25.97 -5.11 25.66
C LEU A 14 27.42 -4.90 26.13
N LEU A 15 27.90 -5.79 27.01
CA LEU A 15 29.20 -5.65 27.71
C LEU A 15 30.46 -5.73 26.80
N VAL A 16 31.28 -4.69 26.88
CA VAL A 16 32.75 -4.62 26.65
C VAL A 16 33.26 -3.44 27.51
N LEU A 17 34.29 -3.48 28.37
CA LEU A 17 35.25 -4.54 28.78
C LEU A 17 35.57 -4.39 30.31
N THR A 18 36.80 -4.67 30.75
CA THR A 18 37.34 -4.47 32.11
C THR A 18 37.69 -3.01 32.45
N GLY A 19 37.34 -2.56 33.66
CA GLY A 19 38.11 -1.57 34.43
C GLY A 19 37.94 -0.08 34.06
N GLN A 20 37.40 0.69 35.03
CA GLN A 20 37.52 2.15 35.13
C GLN A 20 36.94 3.01 34.00
N SER A 21 35.61 3.03 33.95
CA SER A 21 34.86 4.29 33.76
C SER A 21 33.53 4.19 34.51
N ALA A 22 33.42 4.90 35.64
CA ALA A 22 32.12 5.17 36.23
C ALA A 22 31.35 6.05 35.24
N LEU A 23 30.09 5.70 34.95
CA LEU A 23 29.21 6.50 34.10
C LEU A 23 29.09 7.91 34.69
N ALA A 24 29.72 8.89 34.03
CA ALA A 24 29.19 10.24 34.04
C ALA A 24 27.97 10.21 33.11
N LEU A 25 26.77 10.03 33.67
CA LEU A 25 25.57 10.53 32.98
C LEU A 25 25.80 12.02 32.76
N GLN A 26 25.60 12.47 31.53
CA GLN A 26 25.79 13.87 31.18
C GLN A 26 24.62 14.66 31.78
N PRO A 27 24.86 15.69 32.61
CA PRO A 27 23.79 16.40 33.32
C PRO A 27 22.76 17.01 32.35
N ASP A 28 23.21 17.42 31.17
CA ASP A 28 22.40 17.98 30.10
C ASP A 28 21.27 17.02 29.66
N ALA A 29 21.52 15.70 29.61
CA ALA A 29 20.54 14.69 29.21
C ALA A 29 19.51 14.40 30.32
N GLU A 30 19.91 14.49 31.59
CA GLU A 30 18.98 14.41 32.72
C GLU A 30 18.07 15.65 32.74
N GLU A 31 18.62 16.84 32.50
CA GLU A 31 17.86 18.10 32.42
C GLU A 31 16.86 18.10 31.25
N GLU A 32 17.27 17.64 30.07
CA GLU A 32 16.39 17.45 28.90
C GLU A 32 15.24 16.48 29.20
N SER A 33 15.53 15.30 29.75
CA SER A 33 14.49 14.32 30.12
C SER A 33 13.47 14.87 31.13
N LEU A 34 13.93 15.71 32.07
CA LEU A 34 13.09 16.36 33.07
C LEU A 34 12.27 17.52 32.48
N ALA A 35 12.78 18.21 31.45
CA ALA A 35 12.02 19.20 30.70
C ALA A 35 10.86 18.54 29.94
N LEU A 36 11.15 17.48 29.17
CA LEU A 36 10.14 16.70 28.42
C LEU A 36 9.06 16.14 29.36
N ALA A 37 9.44 15.58 30.51
CA ALA A 37 8.48 15.05 31.49
C ALA A 37 7.56 16.14 32.09
N ARG A 38 8.08 17.35 32.36
CA ARG A 38 7.27 18.49 32.82
C ARG A 38 6.34 19.02 31.74
N GLU A 39 6.77 18.96 30.48
CA GLU A 39 6.00 19.41 29.34
C GLU A 39 4.85 18.43 29.01
N LEU A 40 5.10 17.12 29.13
CA LEU A 40 4.06 16.09 29.04
C LEU A 40 2.97 16.30 30.11
N ASP A 41 3.37 16.38 31.38
CA ASP A 41 2.48 16.60 32.54
C ASP A 41 1.70 17.93 32.44
N GLN A 42 2.24 18.95 31.75
CA GLN A 42 1.49 20.17 31.43
C GLN A 42 0.40 19.94 30.38
N ARG A 43 0.68 19.21 29.29
CA ARG A 43 -0.33 18.91 28.25
C ARG A 43 -1.41 17.95 28.75
N GLU A 44 -1.04 16.90 29.49
CA GLU A 44 -1.98 15.99 30.15
C GLU A 44 -2.95 16.74 31.07
N ARG A 45 -2.41 17.63 31.93
CA ARG A 45 -3.26 18.46 32.81
C ARG A 45 -4.14 19.44 32.04
N HIS A 46 -3.64 20.05 30.95
CA HIS A 46 -4.46 20.94 30.13
C HIS A 46 -5.69 20.23 29.53
N VAL A 47 -5.52 18.99 29.05
CA VAL A 47 -6.61 18.16 28.57
C VAL A 47 -7.62 17.86 29.69
N GLU A 48 -7.17 17.42 30.87
CA GLU A 48 -8.08 17.11 31.99
C GLU A 48 -8.84 18.34 32.52
N ASP A 49 -8.18 19.50 32.60
CA ASP A 49 -8.83 20.76 32.99
C ASP A 49 -9.96 21.13 32.00
N LEU A 50 -9.68 21.07 30.68
CA LEU A 50 -10.71 21.31 29.65
C LEU A 50 -11.87 20.30 29.72
N ARG A 51 -11.60 19.01 29.99
CA ARG A 51 -12.64 17.98 30.16
C ARG A 51 -13.54 18.28 31.36
N GLY A 52 -12.95 18.74 32.47
CA GLY A 52 -13.64 19.10 33.70
C GLY A 52 -14.48 20.37 33.58
N GLU A 53 -13.95 21.40 32.91
CA GLU A 53 -14.61 22.71 32.79
C GLU A 53 -15.66 22.77 31.68
N LEU A 54 -15.39 22.17 30.51
CA LEU A 54 -16.19 22.34 29.30
C LEU A 54 -16.98 21.07 28.91
N GLY A 55 -16.63 19.92 29.49
CA GLY A 55 -17.25 18.62 29.23
C GLY A 55 -16.52 17.79 28.16
N VAL A 56 -16.63 16.47 28.30
CA VAL A 56 -15.79 15.46 27.63
C VAL A 56 -15.84 15.41 26.09
N TYR A 57 -16.78 16.10 25.44
CA TYR A 57 -16.89 16.17 23.97
C TYR A 57 -16.81 17.61 23.43
N HIS A 58 -16.37 18.58 24.24
CA HIS A 58 -16.31 19.97 23.83
C HIS A 58 -15.29 20.19 22.69
N PRO A 59 -15.58 20.98 21.63
CA PRO A 59 -14.70 21.14 20.47
C PRO A 59 -13.25 21.51 20.80
N ALA A 60 -13.02 22.31 21.85
CA ALA A 60 -11.67 22.72 22.29
C ALA A 60 -10.75 21.52 22.64
N LEU A 61 -11.32 20.38 23.04
CA LEU A 61 -10.55 19.18 23.33
C LEU A 61 -9.90 18.58 22.09
N GLN A 62 -10.45 18.79 20.89
CA GLN A 62 -9.88 18.25 19.64
C GLN A 62 -8.48 18.81 19.36
N GLU A 63 -8.25 20.09 19.67
CA GLU A 63 -6.95 20.74 19.52
C GLU A 63 -5.99 20.29 20.64
N ALA A 64 -6.44 20.29 21.90
CA ALA A 64 -5.62 19.86 23.04
C ALA A 64 -5.18 18.39 22.96
N TYR A 65 -6.07 17.47 22.55
CA TYR A 65 -5.71 16.09 22.25
C TYR A 65 -4.80 16.01 21.01
N GLY A 66 -5.01 16.84 19.99
CA GLY A 66 -4.13 16.90 18.83
C GLY A 66 -2.68 17.28 19.17
N GLU A 67 -2.50 18.25 20.07
CA GLU A 67 -1.18 18.66 20.59
C GLU A 67 -0.54 17.57 21.47
N LEU A 68 -1.31 16.97 22.39
CA LEU A 68 -0.82 15.89 23.26
C LEU A 68 -0.41 14.65 22.45
N GLY A 69 -1.24 14.23 21.48
CA GLY A 69 -0.95 13.11 20.58
C GLY A 69 0.26 13.36 19.69
N GLY A 70 0.46 14.61 19.27
CA GLY A 70 1.65 15.05 18.52
C GLY A 70 2.91 14.98 19.37
N PHE A 71 2.84 15.41 20.63
CA PHE A 71 3.97 15.30 21.55
C PHE A 71 4.33 13.84 21.86
N TYR A 72 3.35 12.94 21.97
CA TYR A 72 3.66 11.49 22.07
C TYR A 72 4.32 10.93 20.80
N LEU A 73 4.02 11.44 19.58
CA LEU A 73 4.80 11.06 18.37
C LEU A 73 6.25 11.54 18.45
N GLU A 74 6.48 12.77 18.94
CA GLU A 74 7.84 13.33 19.10
C GLU A 74 8.67 12.56 20.13
N LEU A 75 8.02 11.96 21.13
CA LEU A 75 8.62 11.07 22.13
C LEU A 75 8.75 9.60 21.67
N GLU A 76 8.34 9.27 20.45
CA GLU A 76 8.21 7.90 19.92
C GLU A 76 7.30 6.97 20.75
N ASP A 77 6.43 7.52 21.61
CA ASP A 77 5.37 6.77 22.31
C ASP A 77 4.14 6.62 21.41
N TYR A 78 4.33 5.80 20.38
CA TYR A 78 3.31 5.59 19.35
C TYR A 78 2.01 4.96 19.90
N GLU A 79 2.08 4.20 20.99
CA GLU A 79 0.90 3.58 21.63
C GLU A 79 0.02 4.66 22.28
N GLN A 80 0.61 5.55 23.10
CA GLN A 80 -0.15 6.67 23.69
C GLN A 80 -0.61 7.65 22.60
N SER A 81 0.23 7.95 21.61
CA SER A 81 -0.13 8.82 20.50
C SER A 81 -1.38 8.33 19.76
N VAL A 82 -1.41 7.06 19.34
CA VAL A 82 -2.57 6.48 18.64
C VAL A 82 -3.81 6.45 19.55
N SER A 83 -3.66 6.19 20.86
CA SER A 83 -4.78 6.29 21.81
C SER A 83 -5.36 7.71 21.86
N ILE A 84 -4.51 8.74 22.00
CA ILE A 84 -4.94 10.13 22.09
C ILE A 84 -5.55 10.64 20.78
N TYR A 85 -5.02 10.23 19.62
CA TYR A 85 -5.63 10.58 18.34
C TYR A 85 -6.97 9.87 18.09
N ASN A 86 -7.25 8.72 18.70
CA ASN A 86 -8.59 8.14 18.69
C ASN A 86 -9.60 9.02 19.44
N ASP A 87 -9.24 9.53 20.64
CA ASP A 87 -10.09 10.47 21.38
C ASP A 87 -10.35 11.76 20.57
N ALA A 88 -9.30 12.32 19.95
CA ALA A 88 -9.43 13.48 19.06
C ALA A 88 -10.37 13.19 17.85
N LEU A 89 -10.28 12.00 17.26
CA LEU A 89 -11.11 11.57 16.13
C LEU A 89 -12.58 11.37 16.54
N GLU A 90 -12.85 10.88 17.74
CA GLU A 90 -14.22 10.77 18.28
C GLU A 90 -14.84 12.16 18.45
N ILE A 91 -14.11 13.10 19.08
CA ILE A 91 -14.58 14.48 19.28
C ILE A 91 -14.83 15.18 17.94
N ALA A 92 -13.94 15.00 16.97
CA ALA A 92 -14.12 15.53 15.61
C ALA A 92 -15.37 14.96 14.92
N ARG A 93 -15.63 13.66 15.06
CA ARG A 93 -16.84 13.03 14.50
C ARG A 93 -18.13 13.50 15.16
N ILE A 94 -18.11 13.75 16.47
CA ILE A 94 -19.27 14.25 17.22
C ILE A 94 -19.60 15.70 16.82
N ASN A 95 -18.57 16.56 16.69
CA ASN A 95 -18.78 17.99 16.47
C ASN A 95 -18.85 18.40 14.99
N GLU A 96 -18.13 17.72 14.10
CA GLU A 96 -18.05 18.04 12.66
C GLU A 96 -18.79 17.02 11.75
N GLY A 97 -19.26 15.90 12.32
CA GLY A 97 -19.96 14.83 11.59
C GLY A 97 -19.03 13.79 10.96
N LEU A 98 -19.58 12.95 10.07
CA LEU A 98 -18.87 11.76 9.57
C LEU A 98 -17.66 12.04 8.66
N TYR A 99 -17.58 13.22 8.04
CA TYR A 99 -16.53 13.58 7.09
C TYR A 99 -16.14 15.06 7.25
N SER A 100 -14.90 15.34 7.62
CA SER A 100 -14.36 16.71 7.67
C SER A 100 -12.86 16.75 7.39
N GLU A 101 -12.33 17.95 7.07
CA GLU A 101 -10.90 18.13 6.78
C GLU A 101 -10.01 18.07 8.04
N SER A 102 -10.55 18.26 9.25
CA SER A 102 -9.79 18.09 10.50
C SER A 102 -9.49 16.62 10.77
N GLN A 103 -10.48 15.74 10.57
CA GLN A 103 -10.35 14.29 10.71
C GLN A 103 -9.25 13.73 9.81
N LEU A 104 -9.06 14.27 8.60
CA LEU A 104 -7.97 13.85 7.71
C LEU A 104 -6.58 14.09 8.34
N ARG A 105 -6.38 15.21 9.06
CA ARG A 105 -5.11 15.50 9.75
C ARG A 105 -4.89 14.57 10.93
N ILE A 106 -5.94 14.25 11.68
CA ILE A 106 -5.89 13.27 12.77
C ILE A 106 -5.52 11.89 12.22
N ILE A 107 -6.12 11.48 11.11
CA ILE A 107 -5.82 10.19 10.45
C ILE A 107 -4.38 10.15 9.92
N ASP A 108 -3.84 11.24 9.38
CA ASP A 108 -2.43 11.31 8.96
C ASP A 108 -1.45 11.09 10.14
N ALA A 109 -1.79 11.63 11.32
CA ALA A 109 -1.00 11.40 12.53
C ALA A 109 -1.18 9.97 13.07
N MET A 110 -2.40 9.40 13.03
CA MET A 110 -2.64 7.99 13.36
C MET A 110 -1.89 7.04 12.43
N ILE A 111 -1.80 7.33 11.13
CA ILE A 111 -0.98 6.56 10.19
C ILE A 111 0.47 6.57 10.67
N THR A 112 1.02 7.74 10.98
CA THR A 112 2.41 7.89 11.46
C THR A 112 2.66 7.07 12.74
N GLY A 113 1.74 7.11 13.70
CA GLY A 113 1.82 6.29 14.92
C GLY A 113 1.77 4.79 14.65
N ASN A 114 0.84 4.32 13.80
CA ASN A 114 0.75 2.89 13.48
C ASN A 114 1.93 2.40 12.61
N GLU A 115 2.55 3.25 11.78
CA GLU A 115 3.82 2.94 11.11
C GLU A 115 4.95 2.73 12.14
N GLY A 116 5.02 3.56 13.19
CA GLY A 116 5.97 3.40 14.30
C GLY A 116 5.74 2.14 15.13
N LEU A 117 4.48 1.75 15.35
CA LEU A 117 4.10 0.47 15.96
C LEU A 117 4.32 -0.74 15.04
N THR A 118 4.58 -0.53 13.75
CA THR A 118 4.58 -1.55 12.69
C THR A 118 3.25 -2.30 12.53
N ASP A 119 2.12 -1.67 12.93
CA ASP A 119 0.77 -2.18 12.71
C ASP A 119 0.33 -1.87 11.27
N TRP A 120 0.83 -2.66 10.32
CA TRP A 120 0.59 -2.43 8.90
C TRP A 120 -0.87 -2.66 8.48
N GLU A 121 -1.64 -3.44 9.24
CA GLU A 121 -3.08 -3.65 9.00
C GLU A 121 -3.85 -2.37 9.35
N ALA A 122 -3.58 -1.77 10.52
CA ALA A 122 -4.13 -0.46 10.88
C ALA A 122 -3.70 0.65 9.91
N VAL A 123 -2.45 0.64 9.43
CA VAL A 123 -1.98 1.59 8.40
C VAL A 123 -2.75 1.43 7.07
N ASP A 124 -3.03 0.20 6.62
CA ASP A 124 -3.80 -0.04 5.40
C ASP A 124 -5.26 0.43 5.51
N ASP A 125 -5.91 0.13 6.63
CA ASP A 125 -7.26 0.55 6.96
C ASP A 125 -7.36 2.09 7.05
N LEU A 126 -6.43 2.75 7.72
CA LEU A 126 -6.38 4.20 7.82
C LEU A 126 -6.15 4.86 6.45
N HIS A 127 -5.26 4.33 5.61
CA HIS A 127 -5.08 4.82 4.25
C HIS A 127 -6.32 4.62 3.38
N HIS A 128 -7.02 3.49 3.50
CA HIS A 128 -8.28 3.24 2.80
C HIS A 128 -9.39 4.21 3.28
N PHE A 129 -9.55 4.36 4.60
CA PHE A 129 -10.52 5.26 5.20
C PHE A 129 -10.27 6.71 4.81
N ARG A 130 -9.01 7.18 4.85
CA ARG A 130 -8.60 8.51 4.42
C ARG A 130 -8.96 8.80 2.95
N TYR A 131 -8.68 7.85 2.05
CA TYR A 131 -9.07 7.98 0.65
C TYR A 131 -10.60 8.00 0.48
N HIS A 132 -11.32 7.13 1.17
CA HIS A 132 -12.79 7.14 1.17
C HIS A 132 -13.32 8.50 1.63
N MET A 133 -12.83 9.04 2.75
CA MET A 133 -13.18 10.39 3.23
C MET A 133 -12.92 11.48 2.19
N ALA A 134 -11.73 11.50 1.58
CA ALA A 134 -11.40 12.44 0.51
C ALA A 134 -12.41 12.37 -0.66
N SER A 135 -12.87 11.16 -1.03
CA SER A 135 -13.88 10.96 -2.07
C SER A 135 -15.31 11.38 -1.69
N ARG A 136 -15.56 11.65 -0.40
CA ARG A 136 -16.82 12.22 0.11
C ARG A 136 -16.74 13.73 0.27
N LEU A 137 -15.55 14.28 0.50
CA LEU A 137 -15.30 15.70 0.72
C LEU A 137 -15.12 16.50 -0.58
N TRP A 138 -14.51 15.90 -1.61
CA TRP A 138 -14.08 16.63 -2.80
C TRP A 138 -14.40 15.90 -4.11
N GLU A 139 -14.64 16.66 -5.17
CA GLU A 139 -14.88 16.12 -6.52
C GLU A 139 -13.64 15.41 -7.09
N LEU A 140 -13.84 14.50 -8.04
CA LEU A 140 -12.77 13.63 -8.56
C LEU A 140 -11.62 14.41 -9.25
N THR A 141 -11.89 15.63 -9.72
CA THR A 141 -10.93 16.52 -10.36
C THR A 141 -10.33 17.57 -9.41
N ASP A 142 -10.81 17.65 -8.16
CA ASP A 142 -10.22 18.51 -7.13
C ASP A 142 -8.81 18.02 -6.77
N ARG A 143 -7.84 18.93 -6.77
CA ARG A 143 -6.43 18.64 -6.47
C ARG A 143 -6.22 17.92 -5.14
N ARG A 144 -7.08 18.13 -4.14
CA ARG A 144 -7.06 17.43 -2.84
C ARG A 144 -7.46 15.96 -2.98
N HIS A 145 -8.46 15.66 -3.80
CA HIS A 145 -8.84 14.29 -4.16
C HIS A 145 -7.73 13.63 -4.98
N LEU A 146 -7.16 14.33 -5.97
CA LEU A 146 -6.05 13.81 -6.78
C LEU A 146 -4.82 13.48 -5.92
N ALA A 147 -4.50 14.33 -4.94
CA ALA A 147 -3.46 14.05 -3.96
C ALA A 147 -3.78 12.81 -3.11
N ALA A 148 -5.03 12.66 -2.65
CA ALA A 148 -5.46 11.48 -1.89
C ALA A 148 -5.36 10.17 -2.70
N ILE A 149 -5.68 10.19 -4.00
CA ILE A 149 -5.46 9.05 -4.92
C ILE A 149 -3.96 8.73 -5.02
N GLY A 150 -3.11 9.76 -5.14
CA GLY A 150 -1.66 9.64 -5.10
C GLY A 150 -1.15 8.96 -3.84
N THR A 151 -1.52 9.47 -2.66
CA THR A 151 -1.14 8.92 -1.35
C THR A 151 -1.58 7.46 -1.19
N TRP A 152 -2.85 7.16 -1.47
CA TRP A 152 -3.41 5.82 -1.30
C TRP A 152 -2.80 4.80 -2.29
N GLY A 153 -2.61 5.18 -3.55
CA GLY A 153 -1.91 4.35 -4.53
C GLY A 153 -0.43 4.13 -4.16
N GLY A 154 0.25 5.17 -3.68
CA GLY A 154 1.62 5.11 -3.16
C GLY A 154 1.77 4.09 -2.03
N TRP A 155 0.86 4.15 -1.06
CA TRP A 155 0.79 3.16 0.03
C TRP A 155 0.56 1.74 -0.50
N LYS A 156 -0.45 1.49 -1.35
CA LYS A 156 -0.73 0.14 -1.89
C LYS A 156 0.48 -0.44 -2.64
N MET A 157 1.24 0.40 -3.35
CA MET A 157 2.48 0.00 -4.00
C MET A 157 3.60 -0.35 -2.98
N ARG A 158 3.78 0.46 -1.93
CA ARG A 158 4.74 0.20 -0.83
C ARG A 158 4.43 -1.11 -0.10
N ALA A 159 3.17 -1.30 0.32
CA ALA A 159 2.72 -2.47 1.06
C ALA A 159 3.06 -3.80 0.36
N ILE A 160 2.97 -3.85 -0.98
CA ILE A 160 3.36 -5.03 -1.78
C ILE A 160 4.87 -5.12 -1.99
N ARG A 161 5.53 -3.99 -2.25
CA ARG A 161 6.98 -3.95 -2.51
C ARG A 161 7.77 -4.51 -1.33
N ASP A 162 7.33 -4.16 -0.13
CA ASP A 162 8.01 -4.43 1.13
C ASP A 162 7.33 -5.56 1.95
N ASP A 163 6.32 -6.23 1.36
CA ASP A 163 5.56 -7.36 1.92
C ASP A 163 4.92 -7.11 3.31
N LEU A 164 4.52 -5.86 3.57
CA LEU A 164 4.08 -5.39 4.89
C LEU A 164 2.81 -6.08 5.41
N LEU A 165 1.99 -6.63 4.51
CA LEU A 165 0.68 -7.22 4.84
C LEU A 165 0.66 -8.76 4.77
N GLY A 166 1.80 -9.41 4.49
CA GLY A 166 1.96 -10.87 4.51
C GLY A 166 0.94 -11.65 3.67
N ASP A 167 0.40 -12.76 4.22
CA ASP A 167 -0.53 -13.66 3.52
C ASP A 167 -1.82 -13.00 3.00
N SER A 168 -2.16 -11.79 3.47
CA SER A 168 -3.24 -10.97 2.88
C SER A 168 -2.92 -10.45 1.47
N SER A 169 -1.72 -10.72 0.93
CA SER A 169 -1.24 -10.36 -0.42
C SER A 169 -2.27 -10.59 -1.56
N TRP A 170 -3.14 -11.60 -1.43
CA TRP A 170 -4.26 -11.84 -2.35
C TRP A 170 -5.33 -10.72 -2.34
N GLY A 171 -5.62 -10.15 -1.17
CA GLY A 171 -6.42 -8.93 -1.04
C GLY A 171 -5.71 -7.70 -1.59
N VAL A 172 -4.37 -7.62 -1.46
CA VAL A 172 -3.61 -6.47 -1.96
C VAL A 172 -3.54 -6.43 -3.49
N GLN A 173 -3.56 -7.59 -4.17
CA GLN A 173 -3.73 -7.63 -5.64
C GLN A 173 -5.09 -7.09 -6.09
N ALA A 174 -6.18 -7.44 -5.40
CA ALA A 174 -7.50 -6.87 -5.66
C ALA A 174 -7.52 -5.35 -5.37
N ALA A 175 -6.87 -4.93 -4.28
CA ALA A 175 -6.74 -3.51 -3.94
C ALA A 175 -5.90 -2.72 -4.97
N ILE A 176 -4.91 -3.33 -5.64
CA ILE A 176 -4.30 -2.71 -6.83
C ILE A 176 -5.32 -2.56 -7.95
N ASP A 177 -6.05 -3.60 -8.33
CA ASP A 177 -6.99 -3.52 -9.46
C ASP A 177 -8.06 -2.43 -9.20
N ASP A 178 -8.51 -2.28 -7.95
CA ASP A 178 -9.36 -1.17 -7.49
C ASP A 178 -8.66 0.18 -7.62
N ALA A 179 -7.43 0.34 -7.12
CA ALA A 179 -6.66 1.57 -7.26
C ALA A 179 -6.42 1.95 -8.74
N GLY A 180 -6.11 0.96 -9.59
CA GLY A 180 -5.93 1.13 -11.02
C GLY A 180 -7.23 1.50 -11.75
N SER A 181 -8.39 1.16 -11.18
CA SER A 181 -9.70 1.65 -11.63
C SER A 181 -9.93 3.12 -11.23
N VAL A 182 -9.52 3.51 -10.02
CA VAL A 182 -9.63 4.88 -9.48
C VAL A 182 -8.75 5.83 -10.28
N TYR A 183 -7.46 5.51 -10.45
CA TYR A 183 -6.55 6.28 -11.31
C TYR A 183 -7.11 6.44 -12.73
N ARG A 184 -7.63 5.36 -13.34
CA ARG A 184 -8.20 5.41 -14.69
C ARG A 184 -9.39 6.38 -14.78
N ARG A 185 -10.29 6.36 -13.79
CA ARG A 185 -11.42 7.31 -13.73
C ARG A 185 -10.93 8.75 -13.53
N ALA A 186 -9.98 8.98 -12.63
CA ALA A 186 -9.43 10.31 -12.37
C ALA A 186 -8.71 10.90 -13.60
N ILE A 187 -7.89 10.09 -14.29
CA ILE A 187 -7.24 10.47 -15.55
C ILE A 187 -8.30 10.83 -16.61
N THR A 188 -9.29 9.97 -16.84
CA THR A 188 -10.35 10.22 -17.84
C THR A 188 -11.21 11.45 -17.52
N ALA A 189 -11.46 11.74 -16.24
CA ALA A 189 -12.15 12.95 -15.82
C ALA A 189 -11.28 14.20 -16.04
N LEU A 190 -10.03 14.18 -15.58
CA LEU A 190 -9.11 15.30 -15.70
C LEU A 190 -8.72 15.60 -17.16
N GLU A 191 -8.69 14.60 -18.05
CA GLU A 191 -8.52 14.77 -19.50
C GLU A 191 -9.68 15.51 -20.18
N GLN A 192 -10.83 15.65 -19.52
CA GLN A 192 -12.00 16.40 -20.01
C GLN A 192 -12.09 17.81 -19.44
N GLU A 193 -11.31 18.16 -18.42
CA GLU A 193 -11.33 19.48 -17.78
C GLU A 193 -10.47 20.48 -18.55
N PRO A 194 -11.03 21.59 -19.10
CA PRO A 194 -10.26 22.55 -19.88
C PRO A 194 -9.16 23.28 -19.10
N GLU A 195 -9.33 23.41 -17.78
CA GLU A 195 -8.40 24.09 -16.86
C GLU A 195 -7.48 23.11 -16.10
N ALA A 196 -7.44 21.83 -16.51
CA ALA A 196 -6.57 20.83 -15.90
C ALA A 196 -5.09 21.23 -15.99
N ARG A 197 -4.41 21.25 -14.84
CA ARG A 197 -2.96 21.50 -14.81
C ARG A 197 -2.22 20.27 -15.38
N PRO A 198 -1.33 20.41 -16.38
CA PRO A 198 -0.63 19.27 -16.99
C PRO A 198 0.17 18.43 -15.98
N LEU A 199 0.69 19.05 -14.90
CA LEU A 199 1.38 18.36 -13.81
C LEU A 199 0.46 17.41 -13.02
N ASP A 200 -0.79 17.78 -12.77
CA ASP A 200 -1.73 16.91 -12.04
C ASP A 200 -2.05 15.66 -12.88
N LEU A 201 -2.24 15.84 -14.20
CA LEU A 201 -2.42 14.74 -15.14
C LEU A 201 -1.16 13.86 -15.23
N ALA A 202 0.04 14.45 -15.33
CA ALA A 202 1.30 13.70 -15.36
C ALA A 202 1.48 12.84 -14.10
N ASN A 203 1.19 13.39 -12.92
CA ASN A 203 1.27 12.66 -11.65
C ASN A 203 0.30 11.46 -11.60
N LEU A 204 -0.94 11.61 -12.08
CA LEU A 204 -1.89 10.51 -12.14
C LEU A 204 -1.49 9.43 -13.15
N VAL A 205 -1.07 9.84 -14.37
CA VAL A 205 -0.63 8.91 -15.42
C VAL A 205 0.59 8.12 -14.95
N ARG A 206 1.56 8.78 -14.30
CA ARG A 206 2.70 8.12 -13.67
C ARG A 206 2.27 7.12 -12.61
N GLY A 207 1.51 7.56 -11.59
CA GLY A 207 1.10 6.68 -10.48
C GLY A 207 0.33 5.45 -10.97
N LYS A 208 -0.45 5.60 -12.04
CA LYS A 208 -1.13 4.48 -12.71
C LYS A 208 -0.18 3.54 -13.46
N ALA A 209 0.87 4.06 -14.10
CA ALA A 209 1.86 3.26 -14.83
C ALA A 209 2.81 2.52 -13.88
N GLU A 210 3.22 3.16 -12.78
CA GLU A 210 3.96 2.54 -11.67
C GLU A 210 3.15 1.37 -11.10
N LEU A 211 1.86 1.58 -10.84
CA LEU A 211 0.93 0.55 -10.36
C LEU A 211 0.80 -0.64 -11.33
N ASP A 212 0.71 -0.39 -12.64
CA ASP A 212 0.73 -1.43 -13.65
C ASP A 212 2.07 -2.20 -13.67
N ILE A 213 3.21 -1.54 -13.41
CA ILE A 213 4.52 -2.18 -13.26
C ILE A 213 4.55 -3.12 -12.05
N TYR A 214 4.00 -2.74 -10.89
CA TYR A 214 3.93 -3.63 -9.72
C TYR A 214 3.14 -4.91 -10.03
N MET A 215 2.00 -4.80 -10.73
CA MET A 215 1.24 -5.98 -11.19
C MET A 215 2.02 -6.79 -12.23
N MET A 216 2.69 -6.13 -13.16
CA MET A 216 3.50 -6.79 -14.18
C MET A 216 4.68 -7.56 -13.56
N ARG A 217 5.32 -7.00 -12.53
CA ARG A 217 6.35 -7.66 -11.71
C ARG A 217 5.78 -8.87 -10.98
N ALA A 218 4.61 -8.74 -10.34
CA ALA A 218 3.94 -9.85 -9.67
C ALA A 218 3.66 -11.00 -10.67
N VAL A 219 2.97 -10.72 -11.77
CA VAL A 219 2.67 -11.67 -12.85
C VAL A 219 3.93 -12.29 -13.46
N ALA A 220 5.00 -11.52 -13.64
CA ALA A 220 6.28 -12.03 -14.13
C ALA A 220 6.90 -13.06 -13.17
N ASN A 221 6.80 -12.82 -11.86
CA ASN A 221 7.32 -13.68 -10.80
C ASN A 221 6.42 -14.91 -10.52
N THR A 222 5.10 -14.81 -10.70
CA THR A 222 4.17 -15.95 -10.50
C THR A 222 4.47 -17.09 -11.49
N PRO A 223 4.74 -18.33 -11.03
CA PRO A 223 4.93 -19.47 -11.92
C PRO A 223 3.68 -19.80 -12.74
N TYR A 224 3.84 -20.31 -13.97
CA TYR A 224 2.71 -20.45 -14.91
C TYR A 224 1.62 -21.42 -14.42
N ASN A 225 1.94 -22.39 -13.57
CA ASN A 225 0.99 -23.37 -13.03
C ASN A 225 -0.07 -22.77 -12.09
N TYR A 226 0.14 -21.56 -11.56
CA TYR A 226 -0.86 -20.82 -10.78
C TYR A 226 -1.90 -20.11 -11.65
N PHE A 227 -1.66 -19.95 -12.95
CA PHE A 227 -2.63 -19.31 -13.86
C PHE A 227 -3.73 -20.30 -14.24
N PRO A 228 -5.00 -19.88 -14.34
CA PRO A 228 -6.08 -20.80 -14.71
C PRO A 228 -5.90 -21.29 -16.15
N GLY A 229 -6.04 -22.60 -16.36
CA GLY A 229 -6.02 -23.20 -17.69
C GLY A 229 -7.36 -23.00 -18.41
N THR A 230 -7.31 -22.73 -19.72
CA THR A 230 -8.52 -22.51 -20.55
C THR A 230 -9.09 -23.79 -21.15
N VAL A 231 -8.65 -24.96 -20.68
CA VAL A 231 -9.07 -26.30 -21.15
C VAL A 231 -9.15 -27.23 -19.93
N PRO A 232 -9.90 -28.34 -19.99
CA PRO A 232 -9.95 -29.31 -18.89
C PRO A 232 -8.56 -29.85 -18.55
N ARG A 233 -8.22 -29.93 -17.25
CA ARG A 233 -6.95 -30.51 -16.76
C ARG A 233 -6.77 -31.97 -17.14
N TYR A 234 -7.87 -32.71 -17.26
CA TYR A 234 -7.88 -34.12 -17.61
C TYR A 234 -8.77 -34.38 -18.81
N VAL A 235 -8.37 -35.35 -19.64
CA VAL A 235 -9.14 -35.85 -20.78
C VAL A 235 -9.17 -37.37 -20.78
N ASN A 236 -10.23 -37.96 -21.31
CA ASN A 236 -10.32 -39.42 -21.44
C ASN A 236 -9.62 -39.86 -22.72
N GLN A 237 -8.67 -40.78 -22.60
CA GLN A 237 -7.97 -41.41 -23.70
C GLN A 237 -8.24 -42.91 -23.69
N MET A 238 -8.68 -43.46 -24.83
CA MET A 238 -8.83 -44.90 -24.99
C MET A 238 -7.44 -45.54 -25.14
N ARG A 239 -7.00 -46.32 -24.14
CA ARG A 239 -5.77 -47.13 -24.22
C ARG A 239 -6.13 -48.58 -24.48
N CYS A 240 -5.60 -49.11 -25.58
CA CYS A 240 -5.74 -50.51 -25.94
C CYS A 240 -4.45 -51.26 -25.62
N ARG A 241 -4.59 -52.40 -24.92
CA ARG A 241 -3.50 -53.36 -24.69
C ARG A 241 -3.92 -54.74 -25.17
N MET A 242 -2.97 -55.54 -25.62
CA MET A 242 -3.20 -56.97 -25.84
C MET A 242 -3.18 -57.68 -24.49
N VAL A 243 -4.20 -58.49 -24.22
CA VAL A 243 -4.35 -59.23 -22.97
C VAL A 243 -4.64 -60.70 -23.32
N PRO A 244 -3.98 -61.69 -22.67
CA PRO A 244 -4.31 -63.09 -22.90
C PRO A 244 -5.74 -63.38 -22.44
N ALA A 245 -6.55 -63.93 -23.34
CA ALA A 245 -7.87 -64.46 -23.01
C ALA A 245 -7.76 -65.89 -22.43
N PRO A 246 -8.81 -66.41 -21.76
CA PRO A 246 -8.78 -67.74 -21.12
C PRO A 246 -8.48 -68.91 -22.07
N ASN A 247 -8.60 -68.72 -23.38
CA ASN A 247 -8.27 -69.69 -24.43
C ASN A 247 -6.83 -69.57 -24.96
N GLY A 248 -5.98 -68.76 -24.34
CA GLY A 248 -4.59 -68.53 -24.75
C GLY A 248 -4.40 -67.57 -25.93
N GLN A 249 -5.48 -67.06 -26.54
CA GLN A 249 -5.39 -66.08 -27.62
C GLN A 249 -5.22 -64.65 -27.08
N ALA A 250 -4.43 -63.82 -27.77
CA ALA A 250 -4.27 -62.42 -27.41
C ALA A 250 -5.45 -61.58 -27.91
N VAL A 251 -6.25 -61.02 -26.99
CA VAL A 251 -7.41 -60.17 -27.32
C VAL A 251 -7.07 -58.71 -27.02
N ARG A 252 -7.48 -57.80 -27.92
CA ARG A 252 -7.30 -56.35 -27.75
C ARG A 252 -8.33 -55.80 -26.78
N GLN A 253 -7.93 -55.57 -25.53
CA GLN A 253 -8.76 -54.89 -24.54
C GLN A 253 -8.49 -53.37 -24.59
N CYS A 254 -9.51 -52.59 -24.93
CA CYS A 254 -9.47 -51.12 -24.88
C CYS A 254 -10.23 -50.62 -23.64
N VAL A 255 -9.60 -49.75 -22.87
CA VAL A 255 -10.20 -49.09 -21.69
C VAL A 255 -10.04 -47.58 -21.82
N ASN A 256 -11.06 -46.84 -21.38
CA ASN A 256 -10.94 -45.39 -21.23
C ASN A 256 -10.17 -45.11 -19.93
N VAL A 257 -9.05 -44.41 -20.05
CA VAL A 257 -8.28 -43.90 -18.91
C VAL A 257 -8.29 -42.39 -18.92
N GLN A 258 -8.43 -41.80 -17.73
CA GLN A 258 -8.26 -40.36 -17.55
C GLN A 258 -6.76 -40.04 -17.55
N VAL A 259 -6.34 -39.10 -18.40
CA VAL A 259 -4.94 -38.64 -18.50
C VAL A 259 -4.87 -37.13 -18.36
N GLU A 260 -3.75 -36.60 -17.85
CA GLU A 260 -3.51 -35.15 -17.84
C GLU A 260 -3.50 -34.63 -19.29
N ASN A 261 -4.25 -33.57 -19.55
CA ASN A 261 -4.36 -32.96 -20.87
C ASN A 261 -3.05 -32.22 -21.21
N PRO A 262 -2.30 -32.61 -22.26
CA PRO A 262 -1.03 -31.95 -22.59
C PRO A 262 -1.20 -30.44 -22.84
N ARG A 263 -2.35 -30.04 -23.40
CA ARG A 263 -2.67 -28.63 -23.69
C ARG A 263 -3.03 -27.80 -22.45
N PHE A 264 -3.21 -28.44 -21.28
CA PHE A 264 -3.51 -27.72 -20.05
C PHE A 264 -2.39 -26.74 -19.69
N ARG A 265 -1.15 -27.23 -19.62
CA ARG A 265 0.03 -26.41 -19.26
C ARG A 265 0.33 -25.35 -20.33
N GLU A 266 0.14 -25.67 -21.61
CA GLU A 266 0.21 -24.69 -22.71
C GLU A 266 -0.82 -23.56 -22.53
N SER A 267 -2.05 -23.91 -22.16
CA SER A 267 -3.11 -22.91 -21.93
C SER A 267 -2.81 -21.99 -20.75
N GLN A 268 -2.19 -22.51 -19.68
CA GLN A 268 -1.75 -21.71 -18.53
C GLN A 268 -0.62 -20.75 -18.91
N ARG A 269 0.41 -21.22 -19.64
CA ARG A 269 1.49 -20.36 -20.18
C ARG A 269 0.97 -19.26 -21.08
N ARG A 270 0.03 -19.60 -21.99
CA ARG A 270 -0.65 -18.63 -22.85
C ARG A 270 -1.41 -17.59 -22.01
N ASN A 271 -2.08 -18.00 -20.93
CA ASN A 271 -2.80 -17.09 -20.05
C ASN A 271 -1.84 -16.11 -19.33
N LYS A 272 -0.73 -16.60 -18.77
CA LYS A 272 0.34 -15.74 -18.22
C LYS A 272 0.84 -14.72 -19.25
N LEU A 273 1.12 -15.16 -20.49
CA LEU A 273 1.60 -14.27 -21.56
C LEU A 273 0.55 -13.22 -21.97
N THR A 274 -0.73 -13.58 -22.04
CA THR A 274 -1.82 -12.64 -22.31
C THR A 274 -1.90 -11.57 -21.22
N THR A 275 -1.79 -11.96 -19.94
CA THR A 275 -1.80 -11.04 -18.81
C THR A 275 -0.58 -10.11 -18.81
N LEU A 276 0.63 -10.62 -19.08
CA LEU A 276 1.84 -9.79 -19.24
C LEU A 276 1.70 -8.77 -20.38
N THR A 277 1.15 -9.21 -21.53
CA THR A 277 0.91 -8.32 -22.68
C THR A 277 -0.10 -7.23 -22.34
N ARG A 278 -1.13 -7.53 -21.55
CA ARG A 278 -2.12 -6.54 -21.10
C ARG A 278 -1.47 -5.42 -20.28
N TYR A 279 -0.67 -5.76 -19.27
CA TYR A 279 0.01 -4.75 -18.46
C TYR A 279 1.06 -3.98 -19.28
N SER A 280 1.87 -4.66 -20.10
CA SER A 280 2.87 -4.01 -20.96
C SER A 280 2.25 -2.96 -21.90
N ASN A 281 1.08 -3.26 -22.49
CA ASN A 281 0.33 -2.31 -23.31
C ASN A 281 -0.24 -1.13 -22.49
N ALA A 282 -0.72 -1.38 -21.27
CA ALA A 282 -1.21 -0.33 -20.38
C ALA A 282 -0.11 0.63 -19.95
N ILE A 283 1.09 0.11 -19.63
CA ILE A 283 2.28 0.89 -19.30
C ILE A 283 2.72 1.73 -20.50
N ASN A 284 2.81 1.14 -21.70
CA ASN A 284 3.12 1.89 -22.92
C ASN A 284 2.11 3.02 -23.18
N THR A 285 0.82 2.77 -22.98
CA THR A 285 -0.22 3.81 -23.07
C THR A 285 -0.01 4.94 -22.05
N GLY A 286 0.52 4.62 -20.86
CA GLY A 286 0.93 5.62 -19.86
C GLY A 286 2.16 6.42 -20.30
N ILE A 287 3.18 5.74 -20.83
CA ILE A 287 4.41 6.37 -21.37
C ILE A 287 4.05 7.32 -22.53
N ASP A 288 3.23 6.90 -23.49
CA ASP A 288 2.76 7.72 -24.61
C ASP A 288 2.04 8.99 -24.12
N ARG A 289 1.25 8.89 -23.05
CA ARG A 289 0.58 10.04 -22.40
C ARG A 289 1.59 10.97 -21.71
N LEU A 290 2.59 10.43 -20.99
CA LEU A 290 3.64 11.24 -20.36
C LEU A 290 4.48 11.98 -21.41
N ILE A 291 4.84 11.31 -22.51
CA ILE A 291 5.50 11.92 -23.68
C ILE A 291 4.63 13.06 -24.24
N ALA A 292 3.34 12.84 -24.46
CA ALA A 292 2.44 13.86 -24.98
C ALA A 292 2.25 15.07 -24.02
N ILE A 293 2.38 14.88 -22.72
CA ILE A 293 2.35 15.97 -21.73
C ILE A 293 3.67 16.74 -21.74
N ARG A 294 4.81 16.04 -21.72
CA ARG A 294 6.16 16.64 -21.81
C ARG A 294 6.32 17.46 -23.08
N ASP A 295 5.93 16.91 -24.23
CA ASP A 295 6.14 17.51 -25.56
C ASP A 295 5.30 18.78 -25.79
N ARG A 296 4.17 18.94 -25.07
CA ARG A 296 3.42 20.20 -25.01
C ARG A 296 4.16 21.26 -24.21
N GLY A 297 4.78 20.89 -23.10
CA GLY A 297 5.59 21.78 -22.25
C GLY A 297 4.85 22.90 -21.51
N ASP A 298 3.59 23.19 -21.87
CA ASP A 298 2.79 24.29 -21.33
C ASP A 298 2.68 24.24 -19.80
N GLY A 299 3.17 25.30 -19.13
CA GLY A 299 3.05 25.47 -17.68
C GLY A 299 3.91 24.54 -16.82
N LEU A 300 4.85 23.79 -17.40
CA LEU A 300 5.78 22.91 -16.67
C LEU A 300 7.16 23.59 -16.51
N SER A 301 7.82 23.34 -15.37
CA SER A 301 9.19 23.81 -15.15
C SER A 301 10.21 22.89 -15.84
N ILE A 302 11.42 23.39 -16.08
CA ILE A 302 12.53 22.59 -16.65
C ILE A 302 12.85 21.38 -15.76
N GLU A 303 12.79 21.55 -14.44
CA GLU A 303 12.98 20.47 -13.47
C GLU A 303 11.87 19.41 -13.56
N THR A 304 10.61 19.85 -13.68
CA THR A 304 9.47 18.94 -13.87
C THR A 304 9.55 18.16 -15.19
N LEU A 305 10.00 18.80 -16.28
CA LEU A 305 10.21 18.11 -17.56
C LEU A 305 11.31 17.05 -17.46
N ALA A 306 12.45 17.41 -16.85
CA ALA A 306 13.54 16.45 -16.59
C ALA A 306 13.12 15.28 -15.68
N GLN A 307 12.26 15.55 -14.70
CA GLN A 307 11.66 14.51 -13.85
C GLN A 307 10.76 13.56 -14.65
N ILE A 308 9.93 14.09 -15.56
CA ILE A 308 9.07 13.28 -16.44
C ILE A 308 9.93 12.43 -17.39
N ASP A 309 11.00 12.96 -17.96
CA ASP A 309 11.94 12.20 -18.80
C ASP A 309 12.61 11.03 -18.04
N ALA A 310 13.07 11.27 -16.81
CA ALA A 310 13.63 10.23 -15.96
C ALA A 310 12.59 9.13 -15.64
N GLN A 311 11.33 9.52 -15.39
CA GLN A 311 10.22 8.60 -15.12
C GLN A 311 9.83 7.77 -16.35
N ILE A 312 9.80 8.37 -17.54
CA ILE A 312 9.59 7.65 -18.81
C ILE A 312 10.68 6.60 -19.00
N ALA A 313 11.96 6.97 -18.87
CA ALA A 313 13.09 6.05 -19.01
C ALA A 313 13.05 4.89 -18.01
N GLN A 314 12.62 5.15 -16.76
CA GLN A 314 12.43 4.09 -15.75
C GLN A 314 11.30 3.13 -16.15
N LEU A 315 10.13 3.65 -16.50
CA LEU A 315 8.97 2.84 -16.88
C LEU A 315 9.27 1.96 -18.11
N GLU A 316 9.99 2.49 -19.10
CA GLU A 316 10.46 1.73 -20.27
C GLU A 316 11.39 0.58 -19.87
N ALA A 317 12.39 0.87 -19.02
CA ALA A 317 13.36 -0.12 -18.56
C ALA A 317 12.70 -1.26 -17.76
N GLU A 318 11.82 -0.91 -16.81
CA GLU A 318 11.11 -1.86 -15.97
C GLU A 318 10.10 -2.70 -16.78
N ASN A 319 9.34 -2.09 -17.70
CA ASN A 319 8.44 -2.80 -18.61
C ASN A 319 9.22 -3.85 -19.43
N GLN A 320 10.34 -3.44 -20.06
CA GLN A 320 11.18 -4.37 -20.81
C GLN A 320 11.78 -5.48 -19.93
N GLN A 321 12.24 -5.15 -18.73
CA GLN A 321 12.80 -6.11 -17.78
C GLN A 321 11.77 -7.17 -17.36
N TYR A 322 10.60 -6.75 -16.88
CA TYR A 322 9.57 -7.67 -16.40
C TYR A 322 8.90 -8.44 -17.54
N PHE A 323 8.77 -7.86 -18.75
CA PHE A 323 8.28 -8.60 -19.92
C PHE A 323 9.24 -9.71 -20.32
N ARG A 324 10.55 -9.42 -20.39
CA ARG A 324 11.59 -10.42 -20.67
C ARG A 324 11.65 -11.49 -19.58
N ARG A 325 11.54 -11.11 -18.30
CA ARG A 325 11.51 -12.04 -17.16
C ARG A 325 10.30 -12.97 -17.23
N GLY A 326 9.09 -12.42 -17.38
CA GLY A 326 7.85 -13.18 -17.43
C GLY A 326 7.71 -14.10 -18.65
N ARG A 327 8.41 -13.79 -19.76
CA ARG A 327 8.54 -14.64 -20.95
C ARG A 327 9.60 -15.73 -20.86
N ARG A 328 10.60 -15.60 -19.98
CA ARG A 328 11.54 -16.70 -19.73
C ARG A 328 10.77 -17.80 -19.02
N ASP A 329 10.68 -18.96 -19.67
CA ASP A 329 10.21 -20.19 -19.03
C ASP A 329 11.18 -20.52 -17.88
N SER A 330 10.86 -20.07 -16.66
CA SER A 330 11.31 -20.76 -15.46
C SER A 330 10.58 -22.11 -15.46
N LEU A 331 11.21 -23.08 -16.11
CA LEU A 331 10.96 -24.48 -15.84
C LEU A 331 11.31 -24.70 -14.37
N PHE A 332 10.32 -25.22 -13.63
CA PHE A 332 10.32 -25.50 -12.18
C PHE A 332 10.09 -24.24 -11.32
#